data_AF-A0A528IC91-F1
#
_entry.id   AF-A0A528IC91-F1
#
_cell.length_a   1.000
_cell.length_b   1.000
_cell.length_c   1.000
_cell.angle_alpha   90.00
_cell.angle_beta   90.00
_cell.angle_gamma   90.00
#
_symmetry.space_group_name_H-M   'P 1'
#
loop_
_entity.id
_entity.type
_entity.pdbx_description
1 polymer ?
#
loop_
_entity_poly.entity_id
_entity_poly.type
_entity_poly.pdbx_seq_one_letter_code
_entity_poly.pdbx_strand_id
1 'polypeptide(L)'
;MSTAIPDRIKVLWFLPTHGDSRYLGTSEGGRAVDLPYLAQVAKAADAIGYYGALLPTGRSCEDSWVVASALAPLTQRLRFLVAVRPGLQSPTLAARMT
;
A
#
# COMPACT_ATOMS: atom_id res chain seq x y z
N MET A 1 15.87 -21.81 -18.36
CA MET A 1 14.99 -22.04 -17.20
C MET A 1 13.58 -21.68 -17.61
N SER A 2 12.66 -22.64 -17.67
CA SER A 2 11.26 -22.40 -18.02
C SER A 2 10.57 -21.78 -16.81
N THR A 3 10.18 -20.50 -16.90
CA THR A 3 9.40 -19.85 -15.83
C THR A 3 7.98 -20.40 -15.91
N ALA A 4 7.57 -21.18 -14.91
CA ALA A 4 6.20 -21.69 -14.83
C ALA A 4 5.22 -20.52 -14.82
N ILE A 5 4.29 -20.50 -15.78
CA ILE A 5 3.22 -19.50 -15.81
C ILE A 5 2.29 -19.81 -14.63
N PRO A 6 2.06 -18.87 -13.71
CA PRO A 6 1.22 -19.14 -12.55
C PRO A 6 -0.25 -19.35 -12.96
N ASP A 7 -0.90 -20.35 -12.37
CA ASP A 7 -2.30 -20.72 -12.66
C ASP A 7 -3.31 -19.60 -12.38
N ARG A 8 -2.94 -18.58 -11.57
CA ARG A 8 -3.79 -17.42 -11.26
C ARG A 8 -2.98 -16.13 -11.16
N ILE A 9 -3.57 -15.04 -11.65
CA ILE A 9 -3.03 -13.68 -11.52
C ILE A 9 -3.20 -13.21 -10.07
N LYS A 10 -2.14 -12.64 -9.50
CA LYS A 10 -2.16 -11.96 -8.20
C LYS A 10 -2.46 -10.49 -8.41
N VAL A 11 -3.71 -10.09 -8.17
CA VAL A 11 -4.12 -8.70 -8.31
C VAL A 11 -3.84 -7.95 -7.00
N LEU A 12 -3.13 -6.83 -7.11
CA LEU A 12 -2.86 -5.94 -5.99
C LEU A 12 -3.60 -4.61 -6.19
N TRP A 13 -4.04 -4.02 -5.09
CA TRP A 13 -4.55 -2.65 -5.05
C TRP A 13 -3.41 -1.65 -4.81
N PHE A 14 -3.68 -0.36 -4.97
CA PHE A 14 -2.75 0.72 -4.64
C PHE A 14 -3.33 1.59 -3.53
N LEU A 15 -2.63 1.73 -2.41
CA LEU A 15 -3.09 2.59 -1.33
C LEU A 15 -2.77 4.06 -1.63
N PRO A 16 -3.76 4.96 -1.62
CA PRO A 16 -3.57 6.36 -2.05
C PRO A 16 -2.97 7.22 -0.92
N THR A 17 -1.77 6.90 -0.46
CA THR A 17 -1.11 7.65 0.64
C THR A 17 -0.57 9.03 0.24
N HIS A 18 -0.72 9.41 -1.04
CA HIS A 18 -0.38 10.75 -1.56
C HIS A 18 -1.63 11.58 -1.95
N GLY A 19 -2.83 11.09 -1.64
CA GLY A 19 -4.07 11.73 -2.05
C GLY A 19 -4.86 10.83 -2.98
N ASP A 20 -6.17 11.00 -2.93
CA ASP A 20 -7.10 10.34 -3.83
C ASP A 20 -8.09 11.38 -4.36
N SER A 21 -8.54 11.21 -5.61
CA SER A 21 -9.42 12.16 -6.25
C SER A 21 -10.24 11.51 -7.36
N ARG A 22 -11.37 12.13 -7.69
CA ARG A 22 -12.14 11.81 -8.89
C ARG A 22 -11.53 12.42 -10.17
N TYR A 23 -10.79 13.52 -10.02
CA TYR A 23 -10.24 14.29 -11.14
C TYR A 23 -8.73 14.49 -10.96
N LEU A 24 -7.98 14.35 -12.05
CA LEU A 24 -6.52 14.49 -12.05
C LEU A 24 -6.11 15.97 -12.15
N GLY A 25 -5.02 16.35 -11.48
CA GLY A 25 -4.42 17.68 -11.59
C GLY A 25 -5.22 18.83 -10.97
N THR A 26 -6.24 18.53 -10.17
CA THR A 26 -7.08 19.52 -9.48
C THR A 26 -7.36 19.07 -8.04
N SER A 27 -7.68 20.04 -7.17
CA SER A 27 -8.19 19.77 -5.82
C SER A 27 -9.68 19.47 -5.80
N GLU A 28 -10.39 19.74 -6.89
CA GLU A 28 -11.81 19.42 -7.02
C GLU A 28 -12.04 17.91 -6.90
N GLY A 29 -12.93 17.51 -5.98
CA GLY A 29 -13.21 16.09 -5.74
C GLY A 29 -12.08 15.33 -5.03
N GLY A 30 -11.07 16.03 -4.52
CA GLY A 30 -10.00 15.45 -3.70
C GLY A 30 -10.50 14.95 -2.35
N ARG A 31 -9.92 13.85 -1.88
CA ARG A 31 -10.13 13.30 -0.54
C ARG A 31 -8.86 13.46 0.28
N ALA A 32 -9.03 13.91 1.52
CA ALA A 32 -7.96 13.93 2.49
C ALA A 32 -7.46 12.51 2.76
N VAL A 33 -6.15 12.35 2.91
CA VAL A 33 -5.53 11.09 3.31
C VAL A 33 -5.48 11.08 4.83
N ASP A 34 -6.29 10.21 5.43
CA ASP A 34 -6.21 9.92 6.86
C ASP A 34 -6.27 8.41 7.10
N LEU A 35 -5.92 8.00 8.32
CA LEU A 35 -5.92 6.58 8.69
C LEU A 35 -7.31 5.93 8.58
N PRO A 36 -8.42 6.56 9.00
CA PRO A 36 -9.76 6.02 8.78
C PRO A 36 -10.07 5.73 7.30
N TYR A 37 -9.73 6.64 6.39
CA TYR A 37 -9.94 6.47 4.96
C TYR A 37 -9.08 5.33 4.39
N LEU A 38 -7.79 5.29 4.73
CA LEU A 38 -6.90 4.22 4.32
C LEU A 38 -7.36 2.85 4.84
N ALA A 39 -7.89 2.80 6.07
CA ALA A 39 -8.47 1.59 6.65
C ALA A 39 -9.71 1.12 5.90
N GLN A 40 -10.56 2.04 5.42
CA GLN A 40 -11.70 1.70 4.58
C GLN A 40 -11.25 1.03 3.28
N VAL A 41 -10.26 1.62 2.59
CA VAL A 41 -9.73 1.07 1.33
C VAL A 41 -9.08 -0.29 1.56
N ALA A 42 -8.26 -0.45 2.60
CA ALA A 42 -7.60 -1.71 2.92
C ALA A 42 -8.60 -2.82 3.29
N LYS A 43 -9.60 -2.53 4.12
CA LYS A 43 -10.65 -3.49 4.47
C LYS A 43 -11.49 -3.90 3.26
N ALA A 44 -11.79 -2.96 2.36
CA ALA A 44 -12.51 -3.26 1.13
C ALA A 44 -11.70 -4.20 0.23
N ALA A 45 -10.41 -3.90 0.01
CA ALA A 45 -9.52 -4.75 -0.78
C ALA A 45 -9.36 -6.16 -0.17
N ASP A 46 -9.23 -6.25 1.16
CA ASP A 46 -9.17 -7.52 1.91
C ASP A 46 -10.46 -8.34 1.75
N ALA A 47 -11.63 -7.68 1.86
CA ALA A 47 -12.94 -8.34 1.79
C ALA A 47 -13.25 -8.90 0.40
N ILE A 48 -12.87 -8.19 -0.67
CA ILE A 48 -13.13 -8.59 -2.06
C ILE A 48 -12.03 -9.48 -2.66
N GLY A 49 -11.03 -9.85 -1.86
CA GLY A 49 -10.06 -10.89 -2.21
C GLY A 49 -8.85 -10.43 -3.02
N TYR A 50 -8.44 -9.16 -2.92
CA TYR A 50 -7.16 -8.73 -3.46
C TYR A 50 -6.02 -9.50 -2.79
N TYR A 51 -4.99 -9.84 -3.57
CA TYR A 51 -3.81 -10.55 -3.05
C TYR A 51 -3.02 -9.66 -2.08
N GLY A 52 -3.02 -8.36 -2.31
CA GLY A 52 -2.32 -7.39 -1.49
C GLY A 52 -2.57 -5.95 -1.93
N ALA A 53 -1.89 -5.02 -1.27
CA ALA A 53 -1.87 -3.62 -1.62
C ALA A 53 -0.44 -3.08 -1.65
N LEU A 54 -0.11 -2.33 -2.70
CA LEU A 54 1.13 -1.57 -2.81
C LEU A 54 0.99 -0.26 -2.03
N LEU A 55 1.99 0.01 -1.17
CA LEU A 55 2.14 1.29 -0.49
C LEU A 55 3.25 2.08 -1.18
N PRO A 56 2.95 3.24 -1.78
CA PRO A 56 3.97 4.07 -2.40
C PRO A 56 4.86 4.74 -1.35
N THR A 57 6.00 5.23 -1.80
CA THR A 57 6.93 6.02 -1.01
C THR A 57 7.32 7.28 -1.78
N GLY A 58 7.39 8.42 -1.10
CA GLY A 58 7.50 9.74 -1.72
C GLY A 58 7.65 10.83 -0.67
N ARG A 59 8.21 11.99 -1.03
CA ARG A 59 8.23 13.15 -0.14
C ARG A 59 6.81 13.58 0.28
N SER A 60 5.85 13.29 -0.58
CA SER A 60 4.48 13.71 -0.48
C SER A 60 3.53 12.57 -0.07
N CYS A 61 4.06 11.37 0.16
CA CYS A 61 3.32 10.22 0.67
C CYS A 61 3.51 10.14 2.19
N GLU A 62 2.50 9.63 2.90
CA GLU A 62 2.70 9.10 4.25
C GLU A 62 3.72 7.94 4.24
N ASP A 63 4.43 7.74 5.36
CA ASP A 63 5.45 6.69 5.47
C ASP A 63 4.82 5.30 5.31
N SER A 64 5.35 4.52 4.37
CA SER A 64 4.77 3.24 3.98
C SER A 64 4.88 2.17 5.07
N TRP A 65 5.93 2.18 5.90
CA TRP A 65 6.07 1.23 7.01
C TRP A 65 5.08 1.54 8.14
N VAL A 66 4.92 2.82 8.47
CA VAL A 66 3.96 3.27 9.50
C VAL A 66 2.53 2.95 9.07
N VAL A 67 2.15 3.29 7.83
CA VAL A 67 0.80 3.00 7.32
C VAL A 67 0.55 1.49 7.27
N ALA A 68 1.49 0.69 6.75
CA ALA A 68 1.33 -0.77 6.74
C ALA A 68 1.15 -1.34 8.16
N SER A 69 1.94 -0.89 9.12
CA SER A 69 1.86 -1.34 10.51
C SER A 69 0.53 -0.98 11.17
N ALA A 70 -0.01 0.21 10.88
CA ALA A 70 -1.30 0.66 11.39
C ALA A 70 -2.48 -0.12 10.78
N LEU A 71 -2.37 -0.53 9.52
CA LEU A 71 -3.42 -1.25 8.79
C LEU A 71 -3.35 -2.77 8.97
N ALA A 72 -2.18 -3.33 9.23
CA ALA A 72 -1.98 -4.77 9.44
C ALA A 72 -3.00 -5.40 10.41
N PRO A 73 -3.24 -4.86 11.63
CA PRO A 73 -4.22 -5.44 12.55
C PRO A 73 -5.68 -5.25 12.12
N LEU A 74 -5.95 -4.40 11.11
CA LEU A 74 -7.30 -4.09 10.64
C LEU A 74 -7.75 -4.93 9.44
N THR A 75 -6.85 -5.74 8.89
CA THR A 75 -7.09 -6.66 7.76
C THR A 75 -6.77 -8.10 8.18
N GLN A 76 -7.27 -9.09 7.44
CA GLN A 76 -7.10 -10.51 7.77
C GLN A 76 -6.19 -11.25 6.78
N ARG A 77 -6.29 -10.95 5.48
CA ARG A 77 -5.61 -11.71 4.40
C ARG A 77 -4.78 -10.83 3.48
N LEU A 78 -5.04 -9.52 3.47
CA LEU A 78 -4.36 -8.56 2.61
C LEU A 78 -2.87 -8.48 2.93
N ARG A 79 -2.04 -8.65 1.90
CA ARG A 79 -0.58 -8.52 2.00
C ARG A 79 -0.15 -7.09 1.69
N PHE A 80 0.72 -6.52 2.50
CA PHE A 80 1.26 -5.18 2.26
C PHE A 80 2.59 -5.26 1.52
N LEU A 81 2.62 -4.74 0.29
CA LEU A 81 3.85 -4.57 -0.48
C LEU A 81 4.41 -3.18 -0.15
N VAL A 82 5.33 -3.15 0.81
CA VAL A 82 5.97 -1.92 1.31
C VAL A 82 7.23 -1.62 0.50
N ALA A 83 7.34 -0.40 -0.03
CA ALA A 83 8.50 0.03 -0.79
C ALA A 83 9.69 0.37 0.12
N VAL A 84 10.87 -0.17 -0.20
CA VAL A 84 12.15 0.15 0.47
C VAL A 84 12.95 1.11 -0.40
N ARG A 85 13.60 2.10 0.21
CA ARG A 85 14.47 3.08 -0.46
C ARG A 85 15.93 2.87 -0.07
N PRO A 86 16.73 2.09 -0.83
CA PRO A 86 18.09 1.70 -0.44
C PRO A 86 19.03 2.88 -0.16
N GLY A 87 18.86 4.01 -0.86
CA GLY A 87 19.68 5.21 -0.65
C GLY A 87 19.31 6.04 0.58
N LEU A 88 18.17 5.77 1.22
CA LEU A 88 17.67 6.55 2.37
C LEU A 88 17.53 5.73 3.66
N GLN A 89 17.62 4.40 3.59
CA GLN A 89 17.42 3.51 4.73
C GLN A 89 18.56 2.50 4.80
N SER A 90 19.13 2.32 6.00
CA SER A 90 20.12 1.27 6.25
C SER A 90 19.53 -0.11 5.94
N PRO A 91 20.24 -0.99 5.22
CA PRO A 91 19.76 -2.34 4.93
C PRO A 91 19.50 -3.15 6.21
N THR A 92 20.32 -2.96 7.25
CA THR A 92 20.11 -3.61 8.56
C THR A 92 18.83 -3.13 9.24
N LEU A 93 18.50 -1.84 9.10
CA LEU A 93 17.24 -1.33 9.61
C LEU A 93 16.05 -1.88 8.81
N ALA A 94 16.13 -1.88 7.48
CA ALA A 94 15.08 -2.42 6.62
C ALA A 94 14.77 -3.89 6.93
N ALA A 95 15.81 -4.72 7.11
CA ALA A 95 15.64 -6.13 7.45
C ALA A 95 15.05 -6.38 8.85
N ARG A 96 15.16 -5.42 9.78
CA ARG A 96 14.57 -5.54 11.13
C ARG A 96 13.09 -5.15 11.16
N MET A 97 12.63 -4.38 10.18
CA MET A 97 11.24 -3.91 10.12
C MET A 97 10.30 -4.90 9.42
N THR A 98 10.84 -5.87 8.67
CA THR A 98 10.11 -6.97 8.03
C THR A 98 9.82 -8.10 9.00
#